data_AF-A0A2V9FXL6-F1
#
_entry.id   AF-A0A2V9FXL6-F1
#
_cell.length_a   1.000
_cell.length_b   1.000
_cell.length_c   1.000
_cell.angle_alpha   90.00
_cell.angle_beta   90.00
_cell.angle_gamma   90.00
#
_symmetry.space_group_name_H-M   'P 1'
#
loop_
_entity.id
_entity.type
_entity.pdbx_description
1 polymer ?
#
loop_
_entity_poly.entity_id
_entity_poly.type
_entity_poly.pdbx_seq_one_letter_code
_entity_poly.pdbx_strand_id
1 'polypeptide(L)' 'MVKVKSSHKIFTDMEIATLTGICLEHLHGLARRRHLGFIARADEAAGKQADQWLFTLSDLMVLVMLHPCCEH' A
#
# COMPACT_ATOMS: atom_id res chain seq x y z
N MET A 1 -0.35 -23.44 -23.32
CA MET A 1 -1.10 -22.29 -22.76
C MET A 1 -0.78 -22.19 -21.27
N VAL A 2 0.21 -21.39 -20.89
CA VAL A 2 0.62 -21.24 -19.48
C VAL A 2 -0.37 -20.30 -18.82
N LYS A 3 -1.27 -20.85 -17.98
CA LYS A 3 -2.09 -20.04 -17.07
C LYS A 3 -1.17 -19.56 -15.93
N VAL A 4 -0.41 -18.51 -16.17
CA VAL A 4 0.22 -17.76 -15.09
C VAL A 4 -0.92 -17.12 -14.29
N LYS A 5 -1.30 -17.77 -13.19
CA LYS A 5 -2.18 -17.18 -12.19
C LYS A 5 -1.34 -16.07 -11.55
N SER A 6 -1.42 -14.86 -12.10
CA SER A 6 -0.75 -13.70 -11.54
C SER A 6 -1.41 -13.40 -10.20
N SER A 7 -0.93 -14.08 -9.14
CA SER A 7 -1.20 -13.66 -7.77
C SER A 7 -0.50 -12.33 -7.59
N HIS A 8 -1.14 -11.25 -8.03
CA HIS A 8 -0.72 -9.91 -7.70
C HIS A 8 -0.85 -9.79 -6.19
N LYS A 9 0.29 -9.90 -5.49
CA LYS A 9 0.33 -9.67 -4.05
C LYS A 9 -0.19 -8.26 -3.80
N ILE A 10 -1.18 -8.17 -2.92
CA ILE A 10 -1.66 -6.91 -2.37
C ILE A 10 -0.94 -6.72 -1.04
N PHE A 11 -0.43 -5.51 -0.83
CA PHE A 11 0.31 -5.10 0.36
C PHE A 11 -0.57 -4.17 1.19
N THR A 12 -0.50 -4.31 2.51
CA THR A 12 -1.09 -3.33 3.42
C THR A 12 -0.21 -2.08 3.52
N ASP A 13 -0.77 -0.97 3.97
CA ASP A 13 0.00 0.24 4.29
C ASP A 13 1.15 -0.03 5.28
N MET A 14 0.94 -0.89 6.26
CA MET A 14 1.97 -1.29 7.21
C MET A 14 3.10 -2.11 6.56
N GLU A 15 2.76 -3.02 5.64
CA GLU A 15 3.77 -3.74 4.84
C GLU A 15 4.56 -2.76 3.96
N ILE A 16 3.89 -1.82 3.28
CA ILE A 16 4.56 -0.83 2.44
C ILE A 16 5.47 0.06 3.27
N ALA A 17 5.01 0.55 4.42
CA ALA A 17 5.82 1.35 5.33
C ALA A 17 7.08 0.60 5.79
N THR A 18 6.95 -0.70 6.07
CA THR A 18 8.08 -1.56 6.46
C THR A 18 9.06 -1.79 5.30
N LEU A 19 8.56 -2.00 4.08
CA LEU A 19 9.38 -2.27 2.89
C LEU A 19 10.08 -1.02 2.34
N THR A 20 9.45 0.14 2.47
CA THR A 20 9.94 1.42 1.91
C THR A 20 10.64 2.29 2.94
N GLY A 21 10.44 2.05 4.24
CA GLY A 21 10.88 2.94 5.31
C GLY A 21 10.08 4.25 5.41
N ILE A 22 9.00 4.40 4.65
CA ILE A 22 8.13 5.58 4.67
C ILE A 22 7.14 5.43 5.82
N CYS A 23 6.96 6.46 6.66
CA CYS A 23 5.95 6.41 7.72
C CYS A 23 4.53 6.48 7.16
N LEU A 24 3.54 5.93 7.90
CA LEU A 24 2.15 5.85 7.45
C LEU A 24 1.54 7.20 7.04
N GLU A 25 1.87 8.28 7.75
CA GLU A 25 1.37 9.62 7.45
C GLU A 25 1.81 10.10 6.05
N HIS A 26 3.11 9.98 5.77
CA HIS A 26 3.66 10.32 4.45
C HIS A 26 3.15 9.36 3.38
N LEU A 27 3.02 8.07 3.69
CA LEU A 27 2.50 7.08 2.77
C LEU A 27 1.05 7.40 2.36
N HIS A 28 0.15 7.68 3.30
CA HIS A 28 -1.24 8.06 3.00
C HIS A 28 -1.32 9.42 2.29
N GLY A 29 -0.40 10.35 2.59
CA GLY A 29 -0.28 11.62 1.88
C GLY A 29 0.11 11.42 0.41
N LEU A 30 1.13 10.60 0.15
CA LEU A 30 1.59 10.24 -1.19
C LEU A 30 0.51 9.48 -1.97
N ALA A 31 -0.11 8.50 -1.33
CA ALA A 31 -1.19 7.71 -1.90
C ALA A 31 -2.35 8.59 -2.37
N ARG A 32 -2.78 9.57 -1.56
CA ARG A 32 -3.80 10.55 -1.96
C ARG A 32 -3.34 11.51 -3.07
N ARG A 33 -2.11 12.02 -3.01
CA ARG A 33 -1.60 13.00 -4.00
C ARG A 33 -1.30 12.37 -5.36
N ARG A 34 -0.92 11.10 -5.37
CA ARG A 34 -0.50 10.37 -6.58
C ARG A 34 -1.52 9.33 -7.04
N HIS A 35 -2.67 9.21 -6.37
CA HIS A 35 -3.70 8.21 -6.64
C HIS A 35 -3.12 6.78 -6.65
N LEU A 36 -2.24 6.48 -5.69
CA LEU A 36 -1.61 5.16 -5.54
C LEU A 36 -2.37 4.34 -4.52
N GLY A 37 -2.50 3.04 -4.78
CA GLY A 37 -3.26 2.14 -3.92
C GLY A 37 -4.77 2.42 -3.92
N PHE A 38 -5.49 1.61 -3.16
CA PHE A 38 -6.94 1.71 -3.00
C PHE A 38 -7.29 1.42 -1.55
N ILE A 39 -8.41 1.98 -1.10
CA ILE A 39 -8.90 1.69 0.24
C ILE A 39 -9.93 0.58 0.15
N ALA A 40 -9.68 -0.51 0.86
CA ALA A 40 -10.65 -1.57 1.04
C ALA A 40 -11.27 -1.44 2.43
N ARG A 41 -12.58 -1.67 2.51
CA ARG A 41 -13.25 -1.91 3.78
C ARG A 41 -12.85 -3.30 4.24
N ALA A 42 -11.97 -3.37 5.24
CA ALA A 42 -11.68 -4.63 5.91
C ALA A 42 -12.93 -5.08 6.69
N ASP A 43 -13.37 -6.32 6.45
CA ASP A 43 -14.48 -6.92 7.19
C ASP A 43 -14.00 -7.27 8.60
N GLU A 44 -14.43 -6.45 9.56
CA GLU A 44 -14.00 -6.52 10.94
C GLU A 44 -14.82 -7.57 11.70
N ALA A 45 -14.21 -8.73 11.95
CA ALA A 45 -14.69 -9.67 12.97
C ALA A 45 -14.70 -9.08 14.41
N ALA A 46 -14.42 -7.78 14.58
CA ALA A 46 -14.45 -7.07 15.86
C ALA A 46 -14.89 -5.59 15.72
N GLY A 47 -15.92 -5.29 14.93
CA GLY A 47 -16.81 -4.16 15.20
C GLY A 47 -16.33 -2.73 14.89
N LYS A 48 -15.17 -2.50 14.25
CA LYS A 48 -14.77 -1.14 13.80
C LYS A 48 -14.25 -1.16 12.37
N GLN A 49 -15.16 -1.03 11.39
CA GLN A 49 -14.80 -0.83 9.97
C GLN A 49 -13.70 0.23 9.83
N ALA A 50 -12.44 -0.20 9.74
CA ALA A 50 -11.30 0.66 9.51
C ALA A 50 -11.02 0.59 8.00
N ASP A 51 -11.09 1.75 7.34
CA ASP A 51 -10.69 1.90 5.95
C ASP A 51 -9.19 1.52 5.87
N GLN A 52 -8.87 0.38 5.27
CA GLN A 52 -7.50 -0.14 5.16
C GLN A 52 -6.93 0.17 3.79
N TRP A 53 -5.80 0.89 3.77
CA TRP A 53 -5.05 1.15 2.54
C TRP A 53 -4.35 -0.11 2.05
N LEU A 54 -4.60 -0.43 0.79
CA LEU A 54 -4.03 -1.57 0.08
C LEU A 54 -3.29 -1.09 -1.17
N PHE A 55 -2.17 -1.73 -1.45
CA PHE A 55 -1.24 -1.35 -2.51
C PHE A 55 -0.92 -2.56 -3.37
N THR A 56 -0.75 -2.34 -4.67
CA THR A 56 -0.25 -3.35 -5.59
C THR A 56 1.27 -3.32 -5.64
N LEU A 57 1.88 -4.36 -6.23
CA LEU A 57 3.32 -4.34 -6.52
C LEU A 57 3.73 -3.14 -7.38
N SER A 58 2.86 -2.71 -8.31
CA SER A 58 3.11 -1.53 -9.14
C SER A 58 3.16 -0.25 -8.31
N ASP A 59 2.27 -0.08 -7.34
CA ASP A 59 2.29 1.05 -6.42
C ASP A 59 3.58 1.05 -5.58
N LEU A 60 4.00 -0.11 -5.08
CA LEU A 60 5.26 -0.25 -4.36
C LEU A 60 6.45 0.19 -5.21
N MET A 61 6.52 -0.25 -6.48
CA MET A 61 7.59 0.14 -7.40
C MET A 61 7.64 1.66 -7.61
N VAL A 62 6.47 2.30 -7.74
CA VAL A 62 6.36 3.76 -7.87
C VAL A 62 6.81 4.46 -6.57
N LEU A 63 6.39 3.96 -5.41
CA LEU A 63 6.77 4.52 -4.11
C LEU A 63 8.28 4.46 -3.89
N VAL A 64 8.92 3.32 -4.20
CA VAL A 64 10.38 3.14 -4.09
C VAL A 64 11.13 4.08 -5.04
N MET A 65 10.62 4.34 -6.25
CA MET A 65 11.25 5.27 -7.18
C MET A 65 11.10 6.74 -6.77
N LEU A 66 9.97 7.10 -6.17
CA LEU A 66 9.64 8.49 -5.85
C LEU A 66 10.23 8.97 -4.52
N HIS A 67 10.44 8.09 -3.55
CA HIS A 67 10.94 8.46 -2.22
C HIS A 67 11.89 7.38 -1.68
N PRO A 68 13.20 7.68 -1.55
CA PRO A 68 14.15 6.70 -1.05
C PRO A 68 14.05 6.44 0.47
N CYS A 69 13.57 7.38 1.28
CA CYS A 69 13.28 7.21 2.72
C CYS A 69 12.56 8.45 3.30
N CYS A 70 11.87 8.30 4.44
CA CYS A 70 11.48 9.45 5.26
C CYS A 70 12.69 9.94 6.07
N GLU A 71 13.07 11.21 5.92
CA GLU A 71 14.01 11.90 6.82
C GLU A 71 13.20 12.55 7.94
N HIS A 72 12.98 11.82 9.03
CA HIS A 72 12.39 12.37 10.27
C HIS A 72 13.46 12.64 11.31
#